data_AF-A0A7J8WPW8-F1
#
_entry.id   AF-A0A7J8WPW8-F1
#
_cell.length_a   1.000
_cell.length_b   1.000
_cell.length_c   1.000
_cell.angle_alpha   90.00
_cell.angle_beta   90.00
_cell.angle_gamma   90.00
#
_symmetry.space_group_name_H-M   'P 1'
#
loop_
_entity.id
_entity.type
_entity.pdbx_description
1 polymer ?
#
loop_
_entity_poly.entity_id
_entity_poly.type
_entity_poly.pdbx_seq_one_letter_code
_entity_poly.pdbx_strand_id
1 'polypeptide(L)'
;MAYEANNRHADCIALYQQLEKKHPSVSIRRQAAELRYILQAPKLKISQEEMVTIPLIGSSYDSYAATWTDKYKDKDQKISGSTTNQLPSSRDFLADFLVWRPPVGLEKNRAFWVALTLWFGLVGAAVLLQR
;
A
#
# COMPACT_ATOMS: atom_id res chain seq x y z
N MET A 1 12.06 16.72 -6.30
CA MET A 1 12.21 16.55 -4.83
C MET A 1 13.66 16.30 -4.41
N ALA A 2 14.41 15.38 -5.02
CA ALA A 2 15.82 15.16 -4.67
C ALA A 2 16.70 16.43 -4.76
N TYR A 3 16.50 17.27 -5.78
CA TYR A 3 17.24 18.53 -5.92
C TYR A 3 16.87 19.57 -4.85
N GLU A 4 15.60 19.63 -4.46
CA GLU A 4 15.12 20.53 -3.41
C GLU A 4 15.71 20.18 -2.04
N ALA A 5 15.77 18.88 -1.70
CA ALA A 5 16.37 18.40 -0.46
C ALA A 5 17.87 18.70 -0.35
N ASN A 6 18.55 18.86 -1.50
CA ASN A 6 19.97 19.21 -1.56
C ASN A 6 20.22 20.74 -1.64
N ASN A 7 19.25 21.57 -1.24
CA ASN A 7 19.30 23.03 -1.34
C ASN A 7 19.49 23.58 -2.78
N ARG A 8 19.34 22.75 -3.82
CA ARG A 8 19.50 23.13 -5.23
C ARG A 8 18.17 23.57 -5.83
N HIS A 9 17.62 24.66 -5.29
CA HIS A 9 16.27 25.11 -5.60
C HIS A 9 16.12 25.63 -7.03
N ALA A 10 17.13 26.35 -7.55
CA ALA A 10 17.10 26.91 -8.91
C ALA A 10 17.11 25.83 -9.99
N ASP A 11 17.94 24.81 -9.82
CA ASP A 11 18.04 23.66 -10.73
C ASP A 11 16.72 22.86 -10.76
N CYS A 12 16.04 22.75 -9.63
CA CYS A 12 14.73 22.10 -9.53
C CYS A 12 13.68 22.84 -10.38
N ILE A 13 13.65 24.16 -10.31
CA ILE A 13 12.75 25.00 -11.12
C ILE A 13 13.05 24.84 -12.62
N ALA A 14 14.34 24.88 -12.99
CA ALA A 14 14.76 24.69 -14.38
C ALA A 14 14.34 23.31 -14.92
N LEU A 15 14.47 22.26 -14.11
CA LEU A 15 14.06 20.91 -14.46
C LEU A 15 12.55 20.80 -14.70
N TYR A 16 11.71 21.40 -13.85
CA TYR A 16 10.26 21.40 -14.08
C TYR A 16 9.86 22.22 -15.31
N GLN A 17 10.53 23.35 -15.56
CA GLN A 17 10.31 24.14 -16.78
C GLN A 17 10.69 23.36 -18.04
N GLN A 18 11.73 22.53 -17.98
CA GLN A 18 12.11 21.64 -19.08
C GLN A 18 11.08 20.53 -19.30
N LEU A 19 10.60 19.89 -18.23
CA LEU A 19 9.59 18.84 -18.30
C LEU A 19 8.27 19.34 -18.90
N GLU A 20 7.82 20.53 -18.49
CA GLU A 20 6.60 21.15 -19.03
C GLU A 20 6.68 21.38 -20.54
N LYS A 21 7.84 21.75 -21.07
CA LYS A 21 8.01 22.07 -22.50
C LYS A 21 8.29 20.84 -23.38
N LYS A 22 9.07 19.89 -22.88
CA LYS A 22 9.62 18.78 -23.69
C LYS A 22 8.91 17.45 -23.50
N HIS A 23 8.17 17.25 -22.40
CA HIS A 23 7.65 15.92 -22.08
C HIS A 23 6.43 15.57 -22.95
N PRO A 24 6.40 14.37 -23.58
CA PRO A 24 5.31 13.99 -24.49
C PRO A 24 3.97 13.77 -23.76
N SER A 25 3.99 13.34 -22.49
CA SER A 25 2.76 13.12 -21.73
C SER A 25 2.22 14.42 -21.09
N VAL A 26 0.93 14.67 -21.27
CA VAL A 26 0.24 15.87 -20.76
C VAL A 26 0.15 15.85 -19.23
N SER A 27 -0.02 14.69 -18.62
CA SER A 27 -0.09 14.52 -17.16
C SER A 27 1.19 15.00 -16.47
N ILE A 28 2.36 14.62 -16.99
CA ILE A 28 3.65 15.02 -16.42
C ILE A 28 3.91 16.51 -16.64
N ARG A 29 3.51 17.08 -17.79
CA ARG A 29 3.60 18.53 -18.00
C ARG A 29 2.75 19.31 -17.00
N ARG A 30 1.53 18.85 -16.74
CA ARG A 30 0.65 19.45 -15.73
C ARG A 30 1.23 19.34 -14.33
N GLN A 31 1.70 18.15 -13.94
CA GLN A 31 2.35 17.95 -12.64
C GLN A 31 3.59 18.84 -12.49
N ALA A 32 4.42 18.97 -13.53
CA ALA A 32 5.58 19.85 -13.50
C ALA A 32 5.19 21.33 -13.34
N ALA A 33 4.11 21.77 -14.01
CA ALA A 33 3.60 23.14 -13.86
C ALA A 33 3.08 23.42 -12.44
N GLU A 34 2.34 22.47 -11.85
CA GLU A 34 1.84 22.55 -10.47
C GLU A 34 3.00 22.61 -9.46
N LEU A 35 4.02 21.75 -9.63
CA LEU A 35 5.21 21.75 -8.77
C LEU A 35 6.04 23.02 -8.93
N ARG A 36 6.18 23.54 -10.15
CA ARG A 36 6.84 24.83 -10.41
C ARG A 36 6.12 25.97 -9.70
N TYR A 37 4.79 25.99 -9.74
CA TYR A 37 3.97 27.00 -9.09
C TYR A 37 4.18 27.02 -7.57
N ILE A 38 4.19 25.86 -6.93
CA ILE A 38 4.44 25.75 -5.47
C ILE A 38 5.84 26.25 -5.12
N LEU A 39 6.86 25.85 -5.89
CA LEU A 39 8.24 26.23 -5.60
C LEU A 39 8.54 27.71 -5.86
N GLN A 40 7.86 28.33 -6.82
CA GLN A 40 8.06 29.74 -7.12
C GLN A 40 7.31 30.66 -6.15
N ALA A 41 6.39 30.13 -5.36
CA ALA A 41 5.65 30.91 -4.38
C ALA A 41 6.60 31.58 -3.37
N PRO A 42 6.36 32.87 -3.05
CA PRO A 42 7.16 33.55 -2.04
C PRO A 42 6.95 32.88 -0.68
N LYS A 43 8.05 32.48 -0.04
CA LYS A 43 8.00 31.95 1.33
C LYS A 43 7.61 33.08 2.28
N LEU A 44 6.44 32.95 2.89
CA LEU A 44 5.99 33.88 3.92
C LEU A 44 6.94 33.80 5.12
N LYS A 45 7.53 34.94 5.48
CA LYS A 45 8.33 35.08 6.69
C LYS A 45 7.39 35.55 7.79
N ILE A 46 7.06 34.67 8.73
CA ILE A 46 6.26 35.04 9.91
C ILE A 46 7.18 35.86 10.82
N SER A 47 6.79 37.11 11.13
CA SER A 47 7.54 37.93 12.08
C SER A 47 7.22 37.53 13.52
N GLN A 48 8.11 37.86 14.46
CA GLN A 48 7.93 37.47 15.87
C GLN A 48 6.70 38.13 16.50
N GLU A 49 6.34 39.33 16.05
CA GLU A 49 5.13 40.04 16.48
C GLU A 49 3.81 39.44 15.95
N GLU A 50 3.85 38.72 14.82
CA GLU A 50 2.69 37.99 14.27
C GLU A 50 2.57 36.56 14.83
N MET A 51 3.64 36.06 15.45
CA MET A 51 3.72 34.70 15.96
C MET A 51 2.98 34.57 17.29
N VAL A 52 1.84 33.85 17.28
CA VAL A 52 1.18 33.45 18.52
C VAL A 52 2.01 32.38 19.23
N THR A 53 2.41 32.65 20.48
CA THR A 53 3.04 31.65 21.33
C THR A 53 1.94 30.81 21.97
N ILE A 54 1.83 29.55 21.55
CA ILE A 54 0.94 28.60 22.21
C ILE A 54 1.60 28.25 23.55
N PRO A 55 0.97 28.53 24.70
CA PRO A 55 1.52 28.12 25.98
C PRO A 55 1.59 26.58 26.00
N LEU A 56 2.73 26.05 26.43
CA LEU A 56 2.87 24.63 26.68
C LEU A 56 1.98 24.27 27.86
N ILE A 57 0.76 23.84 27.58
CA ILE A 57 -0.05 23.10 28.56
C ILE A 57 0.76 21.83 28.84
N GLY A 58 1.03 21.54 30.12
CA GLY A 58 1.90 20.44 30.52
C GLY A 58 1.53 19.10 29.88
N SER A 59 2.42 18.11 30.04
CA SER A 59 2.36 16.76 29.45
C SER A 59 1.01 16.00 29.59
N SER A 60 0.05 16.53 30.33
CA SER A 60 -1.31 16.02 30.44
C SER A 60 -2.22 16.33 29.24
N TYR A 61 -2.00 17.42 28.49
CA TYR A 61 -2.88 17.78 27.35
C TYR A 61 -2.55 16.99 26.08
N ASP A 62 -1.27 16.67 25.88
CA ASP A 62 -0.76 15.91 24.74
C ASP A 62 -1.31 14.46 24.71
N SER A 63 -1.65 13.91 25.88
CA SER A 63 -2.27 12.58 26.02
C SER A 63 -3.72 12.51 25.54
N TYR A 64 -4.46 13.62 25.60
CA TYR A 64 -5.84 13.69 25.09
C TYR A 64 -5.89 14.09 23.60
N ALA A 65 -4.93 14.87 23.15
CA ALA A 65 -4.83 15.36 21.78
C ALA A 65 -4.28 14.26 20.84
N ALA A 66 -5.08 13.23 20.57
CA ALA A 66 -4.73 12.22 19.57
C ALA A 66 -4.37 12.88 18.23
N THR A 67 -3.12 12.73 17.78
CA THR A 67 -2.70 13.24 16.47
C THR A 67 -3.48 12.50 15.37
N TRP A 68 -3.81 13.20 14.29
CA TRP A 68 -4.53 12.59 13.16
C TRP A 68 -3.83 11.33 12.62
N THR A 69 -2.51 11.29 12.71
CA THR A 69 -1.66 10.12 12.42
C THR A 69 -1.93 8.93 13.32
N ASP A 70 -2.28 9.13 14.60
CA ASP A 70 -2.49 8.04 15.56
C ASP A 70 -3.83 7.33 15.34
N LYS A 71 -4.87 8.07 14.91
CA LYS A 71 -6.19 7.49 14.59
C LYS A 71 -6.18 6.43 13.49
N TYR A 72 -5.18 6.43 12.61
CA TYR A 72 -5.09 5.45 11.52
C TYR A 72 -4.24 4.22 11.88
N LYS A 73 -3.38 4.31 12.91
CA LYS A 73 -2.48 3.21 13.30
C LYS A 73 -3.24 2.01 13.88
N ASP A 74 -4.34 2.26 14.57
CA ASP A 74 -5.20 1.19 15.13
C ASP A 74 -5.90 0.35 14.04
N LYS A 75 -6.13 0.92 12.85
CA LYS A 75 -6.72 0.18 11.73
C LYS A 75 -5.69 -0.69 11.03
N ASP A 76 -4.47 -0.19 10.84
CA ASP A 76 -3.41 -0.92 10.15
C ASP A 76 -2.86 -2.08 10.99
N GLN A 77 -2.89 -1.97 12.33
CA GLN A 77 -2.42 -3.04 13.21
C GLN A 77 -3.37 -4.26 13.19
N LYS A 78 -4.68 -4.08 12.98
CA LYS A 78 -5.61 -5.20 12.75
C LYS A 78 -5.49 -5.83 11.35
N ILE A 79 -4.90 -5.13 10.39
CA ILE A 79 -4.71 -5.59 8.99
C ILE A 79 -3.28 -6.10 8.75
N SER A 80 -2.38 -6.01 9.75
CA SER A 80 -0.97 -6.47 9.67
C SER A 80 -0.78 -7.99 9.67
N GLY A 81 -1.79 -8.75 9.23
CA GLY A 81 -1.61 -10.10 8.69
C GLY A 81 -1.55 -10.01 7.17
N SER A 82 -0.35 -9.85 6.61
CA SER A 82 -0.03 -9.90 5.17
C SER A 82 -0.35 -8.64 4.34
N THR A 83 0.58 -7.68 4.32
CA THR A 83 0.68 -6.66 3.25
C THR A 83 2.03 -6.75 2.55
N THR A 84 2.08 -7.50 1.45
CA THR A 84 3.12 -7.33 0.43
C THR A 84 2.75 -6.09 -0.39
N ASN A 85 3.69 -5.17 -0.53
CA ASN A 85 3.53 -3.86 -1.16
C ASN A 85 3.31 -3.98 -2.68
N GLN A 86 2.10 -4.30 -3.14
CA GLN A 86 1.79 -4.21 -4.57
C GLN A 86 0.46 -3.50 -4.83
N LEU A 87 0.54 -2.57 -5.80
CA LEU A 87 -0.52 -1.78 -6.43
C LEU A 87 -1.84 -2.55 -6.59
N PRO A 88 -3.00 -1.86 -6.71
CA PRO A 88 -4.27 -2.51 -6.99
C PRO A 88 -4.27 -3.03 -8.44
N SER A 89 -3.72 -4.22 -8.65
CA SER A 89 -3.80 -4.97 -9.90
C SER A 89 -5.15 -5.65 -9.96
N SER A 90 -6.11 -4.98 -10.60
CA SER A 90 -7.43 -5.55 -10.93
C SER A 90 -7.36 -6.79 -11.83
N ARG A 91 -6.16 -7.13 -12.33
CA ARG A 91 -5.92 -8.32 -13.17
C ARG A 91 -5.63 -9.59 -12.38
N ASP A 92 -5.31 -9.49 -11.09
CA ASP A 92 -4.88 -10.66 -10.32
C ASP A 92 -6.05 -11.55 -9.91
N PHE A 93 -7.27 -11.02 -9.77
CA PHE A 93 -8.45 -11.81 -9.40
C PHE A 93 -8.76 -12.97 -10.36
N LEU A 94 -8.54 -12.79 -11.67
CA LEU A 94 -8.76 -13.84 -12.66
C LEU A 94 -7.60 -14.85 -12.67
N ALA A 95 -6.37 -14.37 -12.44
CA ALA A 95 -5.20 -15.22 -12.34
C ALA A 95 -5.27 -16.13 -11.10
N ASP A 96 -5.74 -15.59 -9.96
CA ASP A 96 -5.84 -16.33 -8.70
C ASP A 96 -6.94 -17.42 -8.73
N PHE A 97 -7.93 -17.30 -9.60
CA PHE A 97 -8.94 -18.35 -9.83
C PHE A 97 -8.42 -19.51 -10.70
N LEU A 98 -7.49 -19.23 -11.61
CA LEU A 98 -6.87 -20.24 -12.48
C LEU A 98 -5.65 -20.92 -11.83
N VAL A 99 -5.14 -20.35 -10.73
CA VAL A 99 -4.12 -21.00 -9.91
C VAL A 99 -4.82 -22.08 -9.08
N TRP A 100 -4.83 -23.30 -9.64
CA TRP A 100 -5.08 -24.51 -8.88
C TRP A 100 -4.00 -24.61 -7.81
N ARG A 101 -4.29 -24.11 -6.60
CA ARG A 101 -3.41 -24.24 -5.45
C ARG A 101 -3.44 -25.71 -5.05
N PRO A 102 -2.38 -26.51 -5.27
CA PRO A 102 -2.42 -27.91 -4.93
C PRO A 102 -2.66 -28.01 -3.41
N PRO A 103 -3.55 -28.89 -2.93
CA PRO A 103 -3.79 -29.07 -1.51
C PRO A 103 -2.51 -29.59 -0.83
N VAL A 104 -1.68 -28.67 -0.35
CA VAL A 104 -0.47 -28.99 0.41
C VAL A 104 -0.90 -29.46 1.81
N GLY A 105 -0.55 -30.70 2.16
CA GLY A 105 -0.86 -31.30 3.46
C GLY A 105 -1.70 -32.57 3.44
N LEU A 106 -2.09 -33.10 2.27
CA LEU A 106 -2.84 -34.37 2.16
C LEU A 106 -2.10 -35.57 2.78
N GLU A 107 -0.76 -35.55 2.82
CA GLU A 107 0.04 -36.61 3.43
C GLU A 107 -0.18 -36.74 4.95
N LYS A 108 -0.52 -35.65 5.65
CA LYS A 108 -0.69 -35.65 7.11
C LYS A 108 -2.12 -35.93 7.55
N ASN A 109 -3.09 -35.86 6.64
CA ASN A 109 -4.51 -36.01 6.96
C ASN A 109 -4.92 -37.49 6.98
N ARG A 110 -4.88 -38.10 8.17
CA ARG A 110 -5.32 -39.50 8.38
C ARG A 110 -6.74 -39.77 7.89
N ALA A 111 -7.65 -38.80 8.03
CA ALA A 111 -9.02 -38.92 7.58
C ALA A 111 -9.14 -39.06 6.05
N PHE A 112 -8.26 -38.40 5.29
CA PHE A 112 -8.24 -38.49 3.83
C PHE A 112 -7.89 -39.91 3.36
N TRP A 113 -6.85 -40.52 3.97
CA TRP A 113 -6.45 -41.89 3.64
C TRP A 113 -7.50 -42.93 4.05
N VAL A 114 -8.17 -42.76 5.19
CA VAL A 114 -9.28 -43.64 5.60
C VAL A 114 -10.44 -43.54 4.62
N ALA A 115 -10.79 -42.33 4.17
CA ALA A 115 -11.82 -42.15 3.15
C ALA A 115 -11.42 -42.78 1.80
N LEU A 116 -10.16 -42.65 1.40
CA LEU A 116 -9.63 -43.20 0.15
C LEU A 116 -9.66 -44.74 0.15
N THR A 117 -9.22 -45.37 1.24
CA THR A 117 -9.24 -46.84 1.36
C THR A 117 -10.66 -47.39 1.46
N LEU A 118 -11.55 -46.71 2.18
CA LEU A 118 -12.97 -47.04 2.23
C LEU A 118 -13.61 -46.96 0.84
N TRP A 119 -13.28 -45.90 0.08
CA TRP A 119 -13.79 -45.71 -1.28
C TRP A 119 -13.29 -46.81 -2.22
N PHE A 120 -11.98 -47.11 -2.23
CA PHE A 120 -11.44 -48.20 -3.06
C PHE A 120 -12.01 -49.57 -2.68
N GLY A 121 -12.23 -49.83 -1.38
CA GLY A 121 -12.88 -51.06 -0.92
C GLY A 121 -14.33 -51.17 -1.38
N LEU A 122 -15.09 -50.08 -1.30
CA LEU A 122 -16.49 -50.03 -1.73
C LEU A 122 -16.61 -50.18 -3.26
N VAL A 123 -15.76 -49.48 -4.02
CA VAL A 123 -15.71 -49.61 -5.49
C VAL A 123 -15.27 -51.01 -5.89
N GLY A 124 -14.26 -51.59 -5.23
CA GLY A 124 -13.81 -52.96 -5.48
C GLY A 124 -14.90 -54.00 -5.21
N ALA A 125 -15.64 -53.86 -4.11
CA ALA A 125 -16.76 -54.74 -3.77
C ALA A 125 -17.91 -54.60 -4.78
N ALA A 126 -18.22 -53.38 -5.23
CA ALA A 126 -19.25 -53.15 -6.24
C ALA A 126 -18.91 -53.78 -7.59
N VAL A 127 -17.64 -53.69 -8.02
CA VAL A 127 -17.16 -54.33 -9.26
C VAL A 127 -17.16 -55.85 -9.16
N LEU A 128 -16.84 -56.42 -7.99
CA LEU A 128 -16.93 -57.86 -7.75
C LEU A 128 -18.37 -58.38 -7.72
N LEU A 129 -19.34 -57.57 -7.28
CA LEU A 129 -20.76 -57.94 -7.30
C LEU A 129 -21.39 -57.83 -8.70
N GLN A 130 -20.79 -57.05 -9.59
CA GLN A 130 -21.24 -56.87 -10.98
C GLN A 130 -20.65 -57.90 -11.96
N ARG A 131 -19.83 -58.85 -11.49
CA ARG A 131 -19.26 -59.94 -12.28
C ARG A 131 -19.76 -61.29 -11.82
#